data_AF-A0A2V9KIH9-F1
#
_entry.id   AF-A0A2V9KIH9-F1
#
_cell.length_a   1.000
_cell.length_b   1.000
_cell.length_c   1.000
_cell.angle_alpha   90.00
_cell.angle_beta   90.00
_cell.angle_gamma   90.00
#
_symmetry.space_group_name_H-M   'P 1'
#
loop_
_entity.id
_entity.type
_entity.pdbx_description
1 polymer ?
#
loop_
_entity_poly.entity_id
_entity_poly.type
_entity_poly.pdbx_seq_one_letter_code
_entity_poly.pdbx_strand_id
1 'polypeptide(L)'
;MRCRTARRLAAELAEGVGGTPWQADLSDHLRSCPGCACLTEELARSWQALLAYPAIEPSKEFVPRLRARLELDEPRTSPEPFRPAGWQWMALLATALVAILVGPSGLDQPRAVTESGLSRRDLADDRFLADLQTTLDHFDSTYFPVHSSWPDSLLDPTSQEFPPSP
;
A
#
# COMPACT_ATOMS: atom_id res chain seq x y z
N MET A 1 -5.58 -15.52 -15.80
CA MET A 1 -5.64 -14.75 -14.53
C MET A 1 -6.80 -13.74 -14.55
N ARG A 2 -7.16 -13.15 -13.38
CA ARG A 2 -8.18 -12.07 -13.29
C ARG A 2 -7.57 -10.68 -13.53
N CYS A 3 -8.32 -9.74 -14.12
CA CYS A 3 -7.84 -8.39 -14.43
C CYS A 3 -7.27 -7.65 -13.20
N ARG A 4 -7.90 -7.79 -12.02
CA ARG A 4 -7.39 -7.18 -10.77
C ARG A 4 -5.96 -7.63 -10.45
N THR A 5 -5.67 -8.91 -10.63
CA THR A 5 -4.33 -9.47 -10.41
C THR A 5 -3.37 -8.98 -11.48
N ALA A 6 -3.80 -8.97 -12.76
CA ALA A 6 -2.97 -8.49 -13.87
C ALA A 6 -2.55 -7.03 -13.69
N ARG A 7 -3.46 -6.15 -13.27
CA ARG A 7 -3.17 -4.73 -13.03
C ARG A 7 -2.15 -4.54 -11.92
N ARG A 8 -2.25 -5.31 -10.84
CA ARG A 8 -1.27 -5.28 -9.75
C ARG A 8 0.11 -5.72 -10.24
N LEU A 9 0.18 -6.85 -10.94
CA LEU A 9 1.45 -7.36 -11.48
C LEU A 9 2.06 -6.44 -12.54
N ALA A 10 1.24 -5.75 -13.35
CA ALA A 10 1.72 -4.76 -14.30
C ALA A 10 2.36 -3.54 -13.61
N ALA A 11 1.83 -3.10 -12.46
CA ALA A 11 2.45 -2.05 -11.65
C ALA A 11 3.78 -2.51 -11.03
N GLU A 12 3.80 -3.71 -10.43
CA GLU A 12 5.04 -4.31 -9.89
C GLU A 12 6.12 -4.46 -10.99
N LEU A 13 5.71 -4.82 -12.22
CA LEU A 13 6.61 -4.88 -13.39
C LEU A 13 7.17 -3.49 -13.76
N ALA A 14 6.33 -2.46 -13.75
CA ALA A 14 6.72 -1.09 -14.10
C ALA A 14 7.72 -0.50 -13.09
N GLU A 15 7.58 -0.84 -11.81
CA GLU A 15 8.49 -0.40 -10.73
C GLU A 15 9.82 -1.18 -10.72
N GLY A 16 9.93 -2.27 -11.50
CA GLY A 16 11.10 -3.15 -11.48
C GLY A 16 11.21 -4.00 -10.20
N VAL A 17 10.13 -4.09 -9.42
CA VAL A 17 10.09 -4.85 -8.16
C VAL A 17 9.59 -6.26 -8.44
N GLY A 18 10.51 -7.21 -8.62
CA GLY A 18 10.20 -8.64 -8.53
C GLY A 18 10.64 -9.51 -9.71
N GLY A 19 11.02 -10.74 -9.38
CA GLY A 19 11.40 -11.79 -10.33
C GLY A 19 10.22 -12.31 -11.16
N THR A 20 10.53 -13.19 -12.10
CA THR A 20 9.76 -13.49 -13.32
C THR A 20 8.70 -14.61 -13.29
N PRO A 21 8.28 -15.24 -12.17
CA PRO A 21 7.47 -16.46 -12.27
C PRO A 21 6.06 -16.21 -12.83
N TRP A 22 5.56 -14.97 -12.81
CA TRP A 22 4.24 -14.59 -13.32
C TRP A 22 4.26 -13.87 -14.67
N GLN A 23 5.44 -13.69 -15.30
CA GLN A 23 5.55 -12.95 -16.57
C GLN A 23 4.85 -13.66 -17.73
N ALA A 24 4.92 -14.99 -17.81
CA ALA A 24 4.25 -15.75 -18.87
C ALA A 24 2.73 -15.56 -18.79
N ASP A 25 2.15 -15.82 -17.62
CA ASP A 25 0.72 -15.65 -17.37
C ASP A 25 0.25 -14.19 -17.60
N LEU A 26 1.08 -13.20 -17.25
CA LEU A 26 0.81 -11.80 -17.52
C LEU A 26 0.81 -11.49 -19.00
N SER A 27 1.83 -11.95 -19.73
CA SER A 27 1.91 -11.76 -21.18
C SER A 27 0.69 -12.35 -21.91
N ASP A 28 0.23 -13.53 -21.49
CA ASP A 28 -0.96 -14.17 -22.08
C ASP A 28 -2.25 -13.41 -21.76
N HIS A 29 -2.35 -12.85 -20.55
CA HIS A 29 -3.48 -11.99 -20.21
C HIS A 29 -3.46 -10.67 -21.00
N LEU A 30 -2.30 -10.04 -21.17
CA LEU A 30 -2.18 -8.78 -21.92
C LEU A 30 -2.53 -8.97 -23.40
N ARG A 31 -2.20 -10.12 -23.99
CA ARG A 31 -2.63 -10.49 -25.36
C ARG A 31 -4.14 -10.65 -25.50
N SER A 32 -4.83 -11.07 -24.44
CA SER A 32 -6.27 -11.36 -24.47
C SER A 32 -7.15 -10.24 -23.90
N CYS A 33 -6.58 -9.29 -23.16
CA CYS A 33 -7.32 -8.21 -22.51
C CYS A 33 -6.78 -6.82 -22.92
N PRO A 34 -7.42 -6.12 -23.86
CA PRO A 34 -6.95 -4.82 -24.36
C PRO A 34 -6.93 -3.73 -23.27
N GLY A 35 -7.84 -3.78 -22.29
CA GLY A 35 -7.85 -2.81 -21.20
C GLY A 35 -6.64 -2.93 -20.26
N CYS A 36 -6.15 -4.15 -20.01
CA CYS A 36 -4.92 -4.36 -19.24
C CYS A 36 -3.68 -4.02 -20.06
N ALA A 37 -3.69 -4.26 -21.38
CA ALA A 37 -2.61 -3.85 -22.27
C ALA A 37 -2.44 -2.33 -22.30
N CYS A 38 -3.54 -1.59 -22.49
CA CYS A 38 -3.54 -0.11 -22.49
C CYS A 38 -2.98 0.46 -21.18
N LEU A 39 -3.44 -0.06 -20.04
CA LEU A 39 -2.92 0.36 -18.72
C LEU A 39 -1.41 0.12 -18.60
N THR A 40 -0.93 -1.04 -19.07
CA THR A 40 0.49 -1.38 -18.98
C THR A 40 1.34 -0.43 -19.82
N GLU A 41 0.86 -0.02 -20.99
CA GLU A 41 1.52 0.97 -21.84
C GLU A 41 1.48 2.38 -21.23
N GLU A 42 0.37 2.78 -20.60
CA GLU A 42 0.27 4.03 -19.83
C GLU A 42 1.25 4.08 -18.65
N LEU A 43 1.37 2.98 -17.89
CA LEU A 43 2.34 2.86 -16.81
C LEU A 43 3.77 2.97 -17.33
N ALA A 44 4.09 2.27 -18.43
CA ALA A 44 5.42 2.34 -19.04
C ALA A 44 5.76 3.77 -19.52
N ARG A 45 4.82 4.47 -20.17
CA ARG A 45 5.00 5.87 -20.58
C ARG A 45 5.20 6.80 -19.39
N SER A 46 4.41 6.62 -18.33
CA SER A 46 4.52 7.43 -17.10
C SER A 46 5.87 7.21 -16.43
N TRP A 47 6.33 5.96 -16.36
CA TRP A 47 7.64 5.63 -15.78
C TRP A 47 8.80 6.19 -16.62
N GLN A 48 8.71 6.11 -17.95
CA GLN A 48 9.69 6.74 -18.84
C GLN A 48 9.75 8.25 -18.67
N ALA A 49 8.60 8.91 -18.50
CA ALA A 49 8.55 10.35 -18.23
C ALA A 49 9.24 10.68 -16.90
N LEU A 50 9.03 9.88 -15.85
CA LEU A 50 9.72 10.04 -14.57
C LEU A 50 11.24 9.84 -14.69
N LEU A 51 11.69 8.86 -15.48
CA LEU A 51 13.12 8.63 -15.72
C LEU A 51 13.79 9.73 -16.55
N ALA A 52 13.03 10.50 -17.31
CA ALA A 52 13.55 11.63 -18.07
C ALA A 52 13.87 12.85 -17.18
N TYR A 53 13.36 12.89 -15.95
CA TYR A 53 13.71 13.95 -15.01
C TYR A 53 15.17 13.82 -14.56
N PRO A 54 15.91 14.93 -14.47
CA PRO A 54 17.27 14.89 -13.97
C PRO A 54 17.28 14.36 -12.53
N ALA A 55 18.21 13.47 -12.23
CA ALA A 55 18.42 12.97 -10.89
C ALA A 55 18.73 14.17 -9.97
N ILE A 56 17.82 14.45 -9.03
CA ILE A 56 18.03 15.48 -8.01
C ILE A 56 19.03 14.92 -7.02
N GLU A 57 20.25 15.46 -7.03
CA GLU A 57 21.25 15.08 -6.05
C GLU A 57 20.81 15.59 -4.66
N PRO A 58 20.59 14.71 -3.67
CA PRO A 58 20.17 15.13 -2.35
C PRO A 58 21.28 15.97 -1.70
N SER A 59 20.90 16.89 -0.80
CA SER A 59 21.88 17.66 -0.04
C SER A 59 22.85 16.72 0.71
N LYS A 60 24.10 17.14 0.90
CA LYS A 60 25.13 16.34 1.62
C LYS A 60 24.67 15.91 3.03
N GLU A 61 23.81 16.69 3.65
CA GLU A 61 23.26 16.43 4.98
C GLU A 61 22.05 15.49 4.99
N PHE A 62 21.49 15.13 3.84
CA PHE A 62 20.29 14.29 3.75
C PHE A 62 20.53 12.89 4.33
N VAL A 63 21.60 12.21 3.88
CA VAL A 63 21.91 10.84 4.33
C VAL A 63 22.19 10.78 5.84
N PRO A 64 23.01 11.67 6.42
CA PRO A 64 23.18 11.75 7.88
C PRO A 64 21.86 11.97 8.64
N ARG A 65 21.00 12.91 8.19
CA ARG A 65 19.71 13.17 8.84
C ARG A 65 18.76 11.99 8.74
N LEU A 66 18.69 11.34 7.58
CA LEU A 66 17.87 10.14 7.39
C LEU A 66 18.30 9.02 8.32
N ARG A 67 19.60 8.76 8.43
CA ARG A 67 20.14 7.74 9.35
C ARG A 67 19.80 8.06 10.81
N ALA A 68 20.05 9.30 11.24
CA ALA A 68 19.72 9.72 12.60
C ALA A 68 18.21 9.57 12.90
N ARG A 69 17.35 9.79 11.90
CA ARG A 69 15.90 9.60 12.04
C ARG A 69 15.53 8.11 12.15
N LEU A 70 16.11 7.25 11.32
CA LEU A 70 15.88 5.81 11.38
C LEU A 70 16.35 5.20 12.71
N GLU A 71 17.45 5.69 13.28
CA GLU A 71 17.93 5.27 14.61
C GLU A 71 17.01 5.75 15.75
N LEU A 72 16.35 6.90 15.59
CA LEU A 72 15.36 7.41 16.54
C LEU A 72 14.03 6.67 16.47
N ASP A 73 13.60 6.31 15.25
CA ASP A 73 12.34 5.62 14.97
C ASP A 73 12.49 4.09 14.99
N GLU A 74 13.71 3.55 15.13
CA GLU A 74 13.89 2.14 15.46
C GLU A 74 13.09 1.90 16.74
N PRO A 75 12.04 1.04 16.68
CA PRO A 75 11.29 0.74 17.88
C PRO A 75 12.32 0.14 18.82
N ARG A 76 12.66 0.87 19.88
CA ARG A 76 13.26 0.28 21.06
C ARG A 76 12.40 -0.93 21.31
N THR A 77 12.92 -2.11 20.97
CA THR A 77 12.25 -3.38 21.15
C THR A 77 11.98 -3.41 22.64
N SER A 78 10.78 -2.95 22.99
CA SER A 78 10.23 -3.10 24.31
C SER A 78 10.39 -4.59 24.53
N PRO A 79 11.17 -5.04 25.53
CA PRO A 79 11.30 -6.47 25.77
C PRO A 79 9.87 -6.98 25.86
N GLU A 80 9.49 -7.82 24.88
CA GLU A 80 8.15 -8.40 24.88
C GLU A 80 7.97 -8.98 26.28
N PRO A 81 6.89 -8.63 27.00
CA PRO A 81 6.67 -9.19 28.32
C PRO A 81 6.70 -10.70 28.14
N PHE A 82 7.69 -11.33 28.76
CA PHE A 82 8.01 -12.75 28.64
C PHE A 82 6.72 -13.53 28.87
N ARG A 83 5.99 -13.89 27.79
CA ARG A 83 4.74 -14.61 27.92
C ARG A 83 5.15 -16.05 28.25
N PRO A 84 4.92 -16.54 29.48
CA PRO A 84 5.36 -17.88 29.82
C PRO A 84 4.70 -18.85 28.86
N ALA A 85 5.49 -19.78 28.30
CA ALA A 85 5.05 -20.79 27.34
C ALA A 85 3.81 -21.60 27.81
N GLY A 86 3.48 -21.56 29.11
CA GLY A 86 2.28 -22.13 29.69
C GLY A 86 0.95 -21.49 29.25
N TRP A 87 0.93 -20.25 28.76
CA TRP A 87 -0.34 -19.60 28.37
C TRP A 87 -0.94 -20.23 27.10
N GLN A 88 -0.08 -20.71 26.19
CA GLN A 88 -0.51 -21.45 25.00
C GLN A 88 -1.18 -22.79 25.38
N TRP A 89 -0.65 -23.48 26.40
CA TRP A 89 -1.25 -24.70 26.93
C TRP A 89 -2.61 -24.45 27.60
N MET A 90 -2.76 -23.33 28.31
CA MET A 90 -4.05 -22.94 28.90
C MET A 90 -5.10 -22.62 27.82
N ALA A 91 -4.72 -21.98 26.72
CA ALA A 91 -5.61 -21.73 25.59
C ALA A 91 -6.03 -23.03 24.88
N LEU A 92 -5.10 -23.99 24.73
CA LEU A 92 -5.40 -25.32 24.18
C LEU A 92 -6.34 -26.13 25.10
N LEU A 93 -6.12 -26.07 26.42
CA LEU A 93 -7.01 -26.74 27.38
C LEU A 93 -8.41 -26.12 27.39
N ALA A 94 -8.52 -24.79 27.33
CA ALA A 94 -9.81 -24.10 27.29
C ALA A 94 -10.62 -24.47 26.03
N THR A 95 -9.96 -24.52 24.87
CA THR A 95 -10.62 -24.90 23.61
C THR A 95 -11.02 -26.37 23.57
N ALA A 96 -10.19 -27.28 24.09
CA ALA A 96 -10.53 -28.69 24.24
C ALA A 96 -11.74 -28.90 25.18
N LEU A 97 -11.79 -28.15 26.29
CA LEU A 97 -12.89 -28.24 27.25
C LEU A 97 -14.22 -27.77 26.64
N VAL A 98 -14.21 -26.69 25.83
CA VAL A 98 -15.39 -26.24 25.09
C VAL A 98 -15.82 -27.27 24.04
N ALA A 99 -14.90 -27.89 23.31
CA ALA A 99 -15.22 -28.91 22.31
C ALA A 99 -15.85 -30.18 22.94
N ILE A 100 -15.47 -30.51 24.18
CA ILE A 100 -16.04 -31.64 24.93
C ILE A 100 -17.43 -31.28 25.50
N LEU A 101 -17.60 -30.04 25.98
CA LEU A 101 -18.89 -29.55 26.50
C LEU A 101 -19.94 -29.38 25.39
N VAL A 102 -19.53 -29.00 24.19
CA VAL A 102 -20.40 -28.96 22.99
C VAL A 102 -20.37 -30.30 22.27
N GLY A 103 -20.53 -31.39 23.03
CA GLY A 103 -20.43 -32.77 22.55
C GLY A 103 -21.21 -33.06 21.25
N PRO A 104 -20.93 -34.19 20.58
CA PRO A 104 -21.35 -34.48 19.20
C PRO A 104 -22.84 -34.86 19.13
N SER A 105 -23.71 -33.91 19.46
CA SER A 105 -25.16 -34.02 19.40
C SER A 105 -25.66 -33.12 18.29
N GLY A 106 -25.48 -33.54 17.03
CA GLY A 106 -26.08 -32.86 15.88
C GLY A 106 -25.18 -32.71 14.67
N LEU A 107 -24.80 -33.83 14.05
CA LEU A 107 -24.43 -33.84 12.64
C LEU A 107 -25.70 -33.75 11.77
N ASP A 108 -26.47 -32.68 11.90
CA ASP A 108 -27.46 -32.29 10.90
C ASP A 108 -27.97 -30.86 11.13
N GLN A 109 -27.12 -29.88 10.81
CA GLN A 109 -27.61 -28.54 10.53
C GLN A 109 -26.84 -27.99 9.33
N PRO A 110 -27.51 -27.65 8.21
CA PRO A 110 -26.90 -26.81 7.21
C PRO A 110 -26.53 -25.51 7.92
N ARG A 111 -25.23 -25.22 7.98
CA ARG A 111 -24.72 -23.92 8.41
C ARG A 111 -25.32 -22.88 7.48
N ALA A 112 -26.41 -22.24 7.93
CA ALA A 112 -26.64 -20.86 7.60
C ALA A 112 -25.36 -20.13 8.03
N VAL A 113 -24.59 -19.67 7.04
CA VAL A 113 -23.47 -18.77 7.24
C VAL A 113 -24.07 -17.52 7.88
N THR A 114 -24.06 -17.47 9.20
CA THR A 114 -24.37 -16.26 9.92
C THR A 114 -23.26 -15.27 9.61
N GLU A 115 -23.61 -14.22 8.88
CA GLU A 115 -22.79 -13.05 8.49
C GLU A 115 -22.20 -12.27 9.69
N SER A 116 -22.32 -12.78 10.91
CA SER A 116 -21.86 -12.13 12.14
C SER A 116 -20.35 -12.22 12.38
N GLY A 117 -19.58 -12.83 11.47
CA GLY A 117 -18.11 -12.87 11.50
C GLY A 117 -17.41 -11.68 10.83
N LEU A 118 -18.13 -10.85 10.08
CA LEU A 118 -17.59 -9.69 9.36
C LEU A 118 -17.48 -8.43 10.24
N SER A 119 -18.26 -8.34 11.32
CA SER A 119 -18.46 -7.06 12.02
C SER A 119 -17.23 -6.46 12.70
N ARG A 120 -16.28 -7.25 13.20
CA ARG A 120 -15.16 -6.68 14.00
C ARG A 120 -14.00 -6.17 13.15
N ARG A 121 -13.77 -6.79 11.99
CA ARG A 121 -12.74 -6.36 11.05
C ARG A 121 -13.23 -5.17 10.24
N ASP A 122 -14.49 -5.21 9.84
CA ASP A 122 -15.14 -4.11 9.11
C ASP A 122 -15.20 -2.83 9.97
N LEU A 123 -15.50 -2.94 11.28
CA LEU A 123 -15.46 -1.78 12.17
C LEU A 123 -14.05 -1.19 12.37
N ALA A 124 -13.00 -2.02 12.31
CA ALA A 124 -11.63 -1.53 12.38
C ALA A 124 -11.22 -0.84 11.08
N ASP A 125 -11.64 -1.41 9.94
CA ASP A 125 -11.39 -0.83 8.61
C ASP A 125 -12.16 0.49 8.44
N ASP A 126 -13.41 0.57 8.87
CA ASP A 126 -14.22 1.81 8.84
C ASP A 126 -13.59 2.91 9.69
N ARG A 127 -13.10 2.56 10.89
CA ARG A 127 -12.43 3.51 11.77
C ARG A 127 -11.10 4.00 11.18
N PHE A 128 -10.33 3.11 10.56
CA PHE A 128 -9.09 3.47 9.86
C PHE A 128 -9.36 4.39 8.68
N LEU A 129 -10.36 4.09 7.86
CA LEU A 129 -10.73 4.93 6.71
C LEU A 129 -11.18 6.33 7.15
N ALA A 130 -11.95 6.43 8.23
CA ALA A 130 -12.37 7.71 8.80
C ALA A 130 -11.18 8.54 9.34
N ASP A 131 -10.22 7.89 10.00
CA ASP A 131 -9.01 8.54 10.52
C ASP A 131 -8.09 9.02 9.38
N LEU A 132 -7.99 8.22 8.31
CA LEU A 132 -7.22 8.56 7.12
C LEU A 132 -7.84 9.75 6.37
N GLN A 133 -9.18 9.78 6.22
CA GLN A 133 -9.89 10.92 5.65
C GLN A 133 -9.64 12.20 6.47
N THR A 134 -9.72 12.10 7.80
CA THR A 134 -9.45 13.23 8.71
C THR A 134 -8.02 13.75 8.56
N THR A 135 -7.06 12.84 8.41
CA THR A 135 -5.64 13.19 8.21
C THR A 135 -5.43 13.89 6.87
N LEU A 136 -6.08 13.43 5.81
CA LEU A 136 -6.03 14.06 4.48
C LEU A 136 -6.65 15.46 4.51
N ASP A 137 -7.84 15.62 5.09
CA ASP A 137 -8.50 16.93 5.22
C ASP A 137 -7.64 17.91 6.05
N HIS A 138 -6.99 17.41 7.11
CA HIS A 138 -6.05 18.20 7.89
C HIS A 138 -4.81 18.60 7.08
N PHE A 139 -4.26 17.69 6.28
CA PHE A 139 -3.13 17.99 5.41
C PHE A 139 -3.50 19.03 4.35
N ASP A 140 -4.66 18.87 3.70
CA ASP A 140 -5.17 19.80 2.71
C ASP A 140 -5.36 21.20 3.30
N SER A 141 -6.00 21.29 4.46
CA SER A 141 -6.21 22.59 5.13
C SER A 141 -4.93 23.23 5.67
N THR A 142 -3.89 22.45 5.98
CA THR A 142 -2.65 22.98 6.58
C THR A 142 -1.61 23.34 5.52
N TYR A 143 -1.49 22.56 4.45
CA TYR A 143 -0.42 22.71 3.46
C TYR A 143 -0.89 23.38 2.16
N PHE A 144 -2.11 23.15 1.69
CA PHE A 144 -2.56 23.76 0.42
C PHE A 144 -2.82 25.27 0.47
N PRO A 145 -3.34 25.91 1.54
CA PRO A 145 -3.57 27.36 1.49
C PRO A 145 -2.27 28.17 1.46
N VAL A 146 -1.12 27.57 1.79
CA VAL A 146 0.20 28.21 1.71
C VAL A 146 0.84 28.03 0.31
N HIS A 147 0.40 27.04 -0.47
CA HIS A 147 0.97 26.70 -1.78
C HIS A 147 0.01 26.85 -2.96
N SER A 148 -1.19 27.38 -2.75
CA SER A 148 -2.14 27.73 -3.82
C SER A 148 -1.67 28.89 -4.71
N SER A 149 -0.57 29.55 -4.36
CA SER A 149 0.20 30.41 -5.25
C SER A 149 1.26 29.64 -6.04
N TRP A 150 1.02 28.35 -6.32
CA TRP A 150 1.82 27.62 -7.30
C TRP A 150 1.83 28.48 -8.57
N PRO A 151 2.99 28.99 -8.99
CA PRO A 151 2.99 30.09 -9.92
C PRO A 151 2.51 29.56 -11.27
N ASP A 152 1.34 30.02 -11.72
CA ASP A 152 0.82 29.79 -13.08
C ASP A 152 1.87 30.14 -14.15
N SER A 153 2.85 30.99 -13.81
CA SER A 153 3.99 31.32 -14.67
C SER A 153 4.96 30.15 -14.95
N LEU A 154 4.90 29.02 -14.23
CA LEU A 154 5.63 27.80 -14.60
C LEU A 154 4.90 26.96 -15.65
N LEU A 155 3.59 27.17 -15.82
CA LEU A 155 2.77 26.46 -16.80
C LEU A 155 2.54 27.28 -18.09
N ASP A 156 3.07 28.50 -18.16
CA ASP A 156 3.04 29.31 -19.38
C ASP A 156 4.30 29.08 -20.23
N PRO A 157 4.25 28.24 -21.27
CA PRO A 157 5.40 27.98 -22.15
C PRO A 157 5.83 29.20 -22.97
N THR A 158 5.06 30.30 -22.95
CA THR A 158 5.36 31.49 -23.76
C THR A 158 6.32 32.47 -23.09
N SER A 159 6.61 32.31 -21.80
CA SER A 159 7.46 33.25 -21.04
C SER A 159 8.96 32.96 -21.11
N GLN A 160 9.40 31.95 -21.87
CA GLN A 160 10.82 31.62 -22.01
C GLN A 160 11.45 32.41 -23.17
N GLU A 161 11.60 33.73 -23.00
CA GLU A 161 12.44 34.55 -23.90
C GLU A 161 13.91 34.14 -23.74
N PHE A 162 14.41 33.35 -24.69
CA PHE A 162 15.83 33.03 -24.78
C PHE A 162 16.62 34.30 -25.13
N PRO A 163 17.68 34.65 -24.38
CA PRO A 163 18.52 35.78 -24.73
C PRO A 163 19.22 35.53 -26.08
N PRO A 164 19.36 36.55 -26.94
CA PRO A 164 20.04 36.40 -28.21
C PRO A 164 21.51 36.03 -27.99
N SER A 165 21.96 35.01 -28.71
CA SER A 165 23.34 34.55 -28.67
C SER A 165 24.30 35.59 -29.27
N PRO A 166 25.49 35.80 -28.68
CA PRO A 166 26.51 36.73 -29.16
C PRO A 166 27.20 36.27 -30.46
#